data_AF-A0A354NUY8-F1
#
_entry.id   AF-A0A354NUY8-F1
#
_cell.length_a   1.000
_cell.length_b   1.000
_cell.length_c   1.000
_cell.angle_alpha   90.00
_cell.angle_beta   90.00
_cell.angle_gamma   90.00
#
_symmetry.space_group_name_H-M   'P 1'
#
loop_
_entity.id
_entity.type
_entity.pdbx_description
1 polymer ?
#
loop_
_entity_poly.entity_id
_entity_poly.type
_entity_poly.pdbx_seq_one_letter_code
_entity_poly.pdbx_strand_id
1 'polypeptide(L)' 'DAGRQTLNQVMIMEEVDDEYRGRVMSIFMMIWGMMPLGVLPAGLLAEAVSGQFAVGVMATLLILVTFVLWATQKQLRNHM' A
#
# COMPACT_ATOMS: atom_id res chain seq x y z
N ASP A 1 1.43 15.12 3.39
CA ASP A 1 1.41 13.98 2.44
C ASP A 1 2.02 14.25 1.08
N ALA A 2 1.63 15.31 0.37
CA ALA A 2 2.18 15.62 -0.96
C ALA A 2 3.72 15.62 -0.99
N GLY A 3 4.39 16.31 -0.05
CA GLY A 3 5.86 16.33 0.00
C GLY A 3 6.53 14.96 0.21
N ARG A 4 5.91 14.05 0.97
CA ARG A 4 6.44 12.69 1.16
C ARG A 4 6.31 11.85 -0.11
N GLN A 5 5.20 12.00 -0.82
CA GLN A 5 4.96 11.30 -2.08
C GLN A 5 5.88 11.82 -3.18
N THR A 6 6.09 13.14 -3.24
CA THR A 6 7.03 13.76 -4.17
C THR A 6 8.46 13.29 -3.92
N LEU A 7 8.93 13.29 -2.66
CA LEU A 7 10.27 12.78 -2.32
C LEU A 7 10.43 11.30 -2.69
N ASN A 8 9.42 10.47 -2.45
CA ASN A 8 9.44 9.07 -2.82
C ASN A 8 9.57 8.88 -4.35
N GLN A 9 8.81 9.64 -5.13
CA GLN A 9 8.90 9.60 -6.59
C GLN A 9 10.27 10.09 -7.10
N VAL A 10 10.84 11.11 -6.48
CA VAL A 10 12.17 11.63 -6.85
C VAL A 10 13.25 10.58 -6.61
N MET A 11 13.26 9.90 -5.45
CA MET A 11 14.23 8.84 -5.17
C MET A 11 14.12 7.67 -6.16
N ILE A 12 12.90 7.29 -6.54
CA ILE A 12 12.69 6.25 -7.57
C ILE A 12 13.27 6.69 -8.92
N MET A 13 13.09 7.96 -9.30
CA MET A 13 13.58 8.50 -10.57
C MET A 13 15.10 8.76 -10.59
N GLU A 14 15.71 8.90 -9.41
CA GLU A 14 17.16 9.04 -9.23
C GLU A 14 17.88 7.70 -9.44
N GLU A 15 17.30 6.60 -8.95
CA GLU A 15 17.87 5.25 -9.07
C GLU A 15 17.61 4.57 -10.42
N VAL A 16 16.76 5.15 -11.27
CA VAL A 16 16.34 4.54 -12.54
C VAL A 16 17.05 5.21 -13.71
N ASP A 17 17.77 4.41 -14.50
CA ASP A 17 18.40 4.86 -15.75
C ASP A 17 17.39 5.50 -16.70
N ASP A 18 17.83 6.53 -17.44
CA ASP A 18 16.99 7.34 -18.33
C ASP A 18 16.17 6.50 -19.33
N GLU A 19 16.71 5.37 -19.80
CA GLU A 19 16.05 4.46 -20.73
C GLU A 19 14.84 3.74 -20.11
N TYR A 20 14.83 3.52 -18.80
CA TYR A 20 13.79 2.75 -18.09
C TYR A 20 12.75 3.61 -17.36
N ARG A 21 12.96 4.94 -17.27
CA ARG A 21 12.06 5.86 -16.57
C ARG A 21 10.60 5.72 -17.01
N GLY A 22 10.33 5.63 -18.31
CA GLY A 22 8.97 5.45 -18.84
C GLY A 22 8.31 4.13 -18.42
N ARG A 23 9.09 3.05 -18.29
CA ARG A 23 8.60 1.73 -17.86
C ARG A 23 8.36 1.70 -16.36
N VAL A 24 9.26 2.27 -15.57
CA VAL A 24 9.10 2.37 -14.11
C VAL A 24 7.88 3.24 -13.77
N MET A 25 7.69 4.35 -14.46
CA MET A 25 6.49 5.18 -14.28
C MET A 25 5.21 4.45 -14.68
N SER A 26 5.25 3.59 -15.70
CA SER A 26 4.10 2.77 -16.08
C SER A 26 3.73 1.73 -15.01
N ILE A 27 4.74 1.08 -14.41
CA ILE A 27 4.54 0.15 -13.28
C ILE A 27 4.02 0.91 -12.06
N PHE A 28 4.58 2.09 -11.78
CA PHE A 28 4.12 2.95 -10.69
C PHE A 28 2.64 3.32 -10.86
N MET A 29 2.23 3.72 -12.07
CA MET A 29 0.82 4.01 -12.38
C MET A 29 -0.06 2.76 -12.26
N MET A 30 0.43 1.58 -12.61
CA MET A 30 -0.30 0.32 -12.42
C MET A 30 -0.58 0.04 -10.94
N ILE A 31 0.36 0.34 -10.04
CA ILE A 31 0.15 0.21 -8.58
C ILE A 31 -1.00 1.13 -8.12
N TRP A 32 -1.02 2.37 -8.60
CA TRP A 32 -2.14 3.28 -8.30
C TRP A 32 -3.45 2.80 -8.93
N GLY A 33 -3.42 2.20 -10.12
CA GLY A 33 -4.58 1.57 -10.75
C GLY A 33 -5.10 0.33 -10.03
N MET A 34 -4.27 -0.33 -9.22
CA MET A 34 -4.67 -1.47 -8.38
C MET A 34 -5.28 -1.06 -7.04
N MET A 35 -5.10 0.18 -6.59
CA MET A 35 -5.74 0.71 -5.38
C MET A 35 -7.27 0.46 -5.33
N PRO A 36 -8.06 0.75 -6.38
CA PRO A 36 -9.49 0.47 -6.37
C PRO A 36 -9.80 -1.02 -6.23
N LEU A 37 -8.95 -1.94 -6.71
CA LEU A 37 -9.17 -3.38 -6.53
C LEU A 37 -9.16 -3.79 -5.06
N GLY A 38 -8.44 -3.08 -4.19
CA GLY A 38 -8.51 -3.30 -2.75
C GLY A 38 -9.75 -2.69 -2.09
N VAL A 39 -10.22 -1.55 -2.61
CA VAL A 39 -11.36 -0.81 -2.04
C VAL A 39 -12.71 -1.38 -2.49
N LEU A 40 -12.80 -1.89 -3.73
CA LEU A 40 -14.01 -2.48 -4.30
C LEU A 40 -14.62 -3.62 -3.45
N PRO A 41 -13.87 -4.68 -3.06
CA PRO A 41 -14.42 -5.74 -2.22
C PRO A 41 -14.80 -5.22 -0.83
N ALA A 42 -14.08 -4.23 -0.30
CA ALA A 42 -14.41 -3.60 0.98
C ALA A 42 -15.73 -2.80 0.89
N GLY A 43 -15.95 -2.09 -0.22
CA GLY A 43 -17.20 -1.37 -0.49
C GLY A 43 -18.40 -2.30 -0.67
N LEU A 44 -18.24 -3.40 -1.41
CA LEU A 44 -19.28 -4.42 -1.56
C LEU A 44 -19.66 -5.07 -0.23
N LEU A 45 -18.68 -5.37 0.63
CA LEU A 45 -18.93 -5.87 1.98
C LEU A 45 -19.62 -4.84 2.87
N ALA A 46 -19.33 -3.56 2.68
CA ALA A 46 -19.97 -2.46 3.41
C ALA A 46 -21.46 -2.32 3.04
N GLU A 47 -21.80 -2.50 1.76
CA GLU A 47 -23.18 -2.47 1.27
C GLU A 47 -23.97 -3.73 1.66
N ALA A 48 -23.35 -4.91 1.60
CA ALA A 48 -24.04 -6.19 1.84
C ALA A 48 -24.35 -6.46 3.32
N VAL A 49 -23.47 -6.06 4.24
CA VAL A 49 -23.59 -6.40 5.67
C VAL A 49 -23.78 -5.16 6.53
N SER A 50 -22.82 -4.23 6.45
CA SER A 50 -22.87 -2.89 7.03
C SER A 50 -21.48 -2.25 6.90
N GLY A 51 -21.42 -0.92 6.81
CA GLY A 51 -20.15 -0.20 6.81
C GLY A 51 -19.29 -0.48 8.06
N GLN A 52 -19.92 -0.65 9.22
CA GLN A 52 -19.21 -0.97 10.47
C GLN A 52 -18.53 -2.35 10.43
N PHE A 53 -19.21 -3.36 9.86
CA PHE A 53 -18.62 -4.68 9.70
C PHE A 53 -17.45 -4.67 8.71
N ALA A 54 -17.59 -3.97 7.58
CA ALA A 54 -16.52 -3.85 6.58
C ALA A 54 -15.26 -3.18 7.14
N VAL A 55 -15.42 -2.08 7.90
CA VAL A 55 -14.29 -1.41 8.57
C VAL A 55 -13.66 -2.34 9.62
N GLY A 56 -14.47 -3.10 10.36
CA GLY A 56 -13.97 -4.10 11.32
C GLY A 56 -13.11 -5.19 10.68
N VAL A 57 -13.51 -5.70 9.51
CA VAL A 57 -12.73 -6.67 8.73
C VAL A 57 -11.41 -6.07 8.25
N MET A 58 -11.43 -4.84 7.70
CA MET A 58 -10.22 -4.16 7.27
C MET A 58 -9.26 -3.88 8.43
N ALA A 59 -9.77 -3.48 9.59
CA ALA A 59 -8.96 -3.25 10.79
C ALA A 59 -8.32 -4.56 11.29
N THR A 60 -9.07 -5.66 11.28
CA THR A 60 -8.56 -6.97 11.67
C THR A 60 -7.46 -7.46 10.71
N LEU A 61 -7.66 -7.30 9.40
CA LEU A 61 -6.64 -7.59 8.39
C LEU A 61 -5.38 -6.76 8.60
N LEU A 62 -5.52 -5.46 8.90
CA LEU A 62 -4.38 -4.58 9.16
C LEU A 62 -3.58 -5.06 10.38
N ILE A 63 -4.26 -5.37 11.50
CA ILE A 63 -3.62 -5.89 12.71
C ILE A 63 -2.87 -7.19 12.43
N LEU A 64 -3.49 -8.11 11.67
CA LEU A 64 -2.85 -9.37 11.29
C LEU A 64 -1.58 -9.14 10.47
N VAL A 65 -1.64 -8.27 9.46
CA VAL A 65 -0.47 -7.94 8.62
C VAL A 65 0.62 -7.28 9.47
N THR A 66 0.27 -6.33 10.32
CA THR A 66 1.22 -5.68 11.23
C THR A 66 1.88 -6.70 12.16
N PHE A 67 1.11 -7.64 12.71
CA PHE A 67 1.65 -8.69 13.59
C PHE A 67 2.58 -9.65 12.84
N VAL A 68 2.21 -10.07 11.63
CA VAL A 68 3.04 -10.91 10.76
C VAL A 68 4.34 -10.21 10.38
N LEU A 69 4.27 -8.93 10.01
CA LEU A 69 5.45 -8.12 9.70
C LEU A 69 6.33 -7.96 10.94
N TRP A 70 5.74 -7.73 12.10
CA TRP A 70 6.48 -7.63 13.37
C TRP A 70 7.20 -8.94 13.72
N ALA A 71 6.54 -10.09 13.53
CA ALA A 71 7.14 -11.39 13.80
C ALA A 71 8.22 -11.78 12.77
N THR A 72 8.05 -11.39 11.51
CA THR A 72 8.95 -11.77 10.40
C THR A 72 10.15 -10.82 10.28
N GLN A 73 9.94 -9.51 10.45
CA GLN A 73 11.01 -8.52 10.39
C GLN A 73 11.73 -8.41 11.74
N LYS A 74 12.72 -9.28 11.94
CA LYS A 74 13.73 -9.14 13.02
C LYS A 74 14.45 -7.77 13.00
N GLN A 75 14.41 -7.07 11.87
CA GLN A 75 15.04 -5.76 11.67
C GLN A 75 14.26 -4.60 12.33
N LEU A 76 12.93 -4.69 12.45
CA LEU A 76 12.12 -3.71 13.21
C LEU A 76 12.33 -3.84 14.72
N ARG A 77 12.61 -5.06 15.20
CA ARG A 77 12.86 -5.34 16.61
C ARG A 77 14.20 -4.82 17.10
N ASN A 78 15.19 -4.65 16.23
CA ASN A 78 16.54 -4.22 16.62
C ASN A 78 16.74 -2.69 16.65
N HIS A 79 15.79 -1.91 16.12
CA HIS A 79 15.89 -0.43 16.04
C HIS A 79 14.77 0.30 16.80
N MET A 80 14.03 -0.40 17.66
CA MET A 80 13.24 0.20 18.76
C MET A 80 14.06 0.15 20.04
#